data_AF-A0A8T4IMG6-F1
#
_entry.id   AF-A0A8T4IMG6-F1
#
_cell.length_a   1.000
_cell.length_b   1.000
_cell.length_c   1.000
_cell.angle_alpha   90.00
_cell.angle_beta   90.00
_cell.angle_gamma   90.00
#
_symmetry.space_group_name_H-M   'P 1'
#
loop_
_entity.id
_entity.type
_entity.pdbx_description
1 polymer ?
#
loop_
_entity_poly.entity_id
_entity_poly.type
_entity_poly.pdbx_seq_one_letter_code
_entity_poly.pdbx_strand_id
1 'polypeptide(L)'
;MFGLSGTITFGRSGTRRPDYQEPKACATRRKRGACEALNNANKESSRFLLTQPRLCKSAARASLPPAERVDAGTGDPPLTHVTLVWRGGVQEDWLRFGKPVEERILDRRTRIESYAPGQVFALVRWASNDYGTIRSAFAIARAVGIGDPLTTLPQVDPGAQMLLTVKGWPKVRQAFALIDAMEEHGIDPCDVAPDHWRHVHNRLAAGMQARSYSPARHRDWLRRRKLHS
;
A
#
# COMPACT_ATOMS: atom_id res chain seq x y z
N MET A 1 5.02 -48.33 -4.14
CA MET A 1 4.47 -48.11 -2.78
C MET A 1 5.34 -47.09 -2.07
N PHE A 2 4.71 -46.00 -1.61
CA PHE A 2 5.06 -45.07 -0.52
C PHE A 2 6.56 -44.87 -0.17
N GLY A 3 7.18 -43.69 -0.20
CA GLY A 3 6.68 -42.33 0.07
C GLY A 3 7.43 -41.80 1.30
N LEU A 4 8.38 -40.86 1.14
CA LEU A 4 9.04 -40.18 2.26
C LEU A 4 9.21 -38.68 1.98
N SER A 5 8.60 -37.91 2.89
CA SER A 5 8.90 -36.57 3.40
C SER A 5 9.37 -35.49 2.44
N GLY A 6 8.44 -34.59 2.11
CA GLY A 6 8.73 -33.25 1.65
C GLY A 6 9.23 -32.36 2.78
N THR A 7 10.45 -31.87 2.66
CA THR A 7 10.95 -30.70 3.39
C THR A 7 10.67 -29.48 2.50
N ILE A 8 9.63 -28.71 2.81
CA ILE A 8 9.38 -27.43 2.13
C ILE A 8 10.29 -26.38 2.76
N THR A 9 11.37 -26.04 2.06
CA THR A 9 12.18 -24.86 2.34
C THR A 9 11.35 -23.62 1.96
N PHE A 10 11.00 -22.79 2.95
CA PHE A 10 10.35 -21.50 2.72
C PHE A 10 11.25 -20.60 1.87
N GLY A 11 10.94 -20.50 0.57
CA GLY A 11 11.63 -19.63 -0.37
C GLY A 11 11.27 -18.17 -0.14
N ARG A 12 12.30 -17.35 0.10
CA ARG A 12 12.23 -15.88 0.08
C ARG A 12 11.71 -15.41 -1.29
N SER A 13 10.49 -14.88 -1.33
CA SER A 13 9.94 -14.20 -2.51
C SER A 13 10.39 -12.73 -2.50
N GLY A 14 11.65 -12.48 -2.86
CA GLY A 14 12.10 -11.16 -3.30
C GLY A 14 11.93 -11.07 -4.81
N THR A 15 10.84 -10.47 -5.30
CA THR A 15 10.67 -10.22 -6.73
C THR A 15 11.67 -9.15 -7.18
N ARG A 16 12.55 -9.56 -8.08
CA ARG A 16 13.64 -8.81 -8.71
C ARG A 16 13.08 -7.65 -9.56
N ARG A 17 13.39 -6.41 -9.13
CA ARG A 17 13.23 -5.10 -9.81
C ARG A 17 11.82 -4.73 -10.36
N PRO A 18 11.19 -3.63 -9.91
CA PRO A 18 9.93 -3.18 -10.48
C PRO A 18 10.14 -2.03 -11.48
N ASP A 19 9.70 -2.23 -12.73
CA ASP A 19 9.60 -1.16 -13.74
C ASP A 19 8.42 -0.22 -13.40
N TYR A 20 8.61 0.66 -12.41
CA TYR A 20 7.60 1.65 -12.04
C TYR A 20 7.46 2.73 -13.11
N GLN A 21 6.49 2.57 -14.01
CA GLN A 21 6.05 3.62 -14.92
C GLN A 21 4.81 4.32 -14.38
N GLU A 22 4.70 5.63 -14.65
CA GLU A 22 3.47 6.36 -14.39
C GLU A 22 2.35 5.74 -15.25
N PRO A 23 1.16 5.46 -14.68
CA PRO A 23 0.03 4.99 -15.47
C PRO A 23 -0.25 5.99 -16.60
N LYS A 24 -0.31 5.51 -17.84
CA LYS A 24 -0.57 6.36 -19.00
C LYS A 24 -2.03 6.84 -18.94
N ALA A 25 -2.25 8.15 -19.08
CA ALA A 25 -3.58 8.72 -19.21
C ALA A 25 -4.37 8.05 -20.35
N CYS A 26 -5.69 7.93 -20.21
CA CYS A 26 -6.52 7.29 -21.22
C CYS A 26 -6.44 8.10 -22.53
N ALA A 27 -5.91 7.49 -23.60
CA ALA A 27 -5.74 8.15 -24.88
C ALA A 27 -7.11 8.49 -25.51
N THR A 28 -7.22 9.70 -26.06
CA THR A 28 -8.45 10.21 -26.68
C THR A 28 -8.85 9.35 -27.89
N ARG A 29 -10.15 9.09 -28.03
CA ARG A 29 -10.75 8.24 -29.05
C ARG A 29 -10.54 8.81 -30.47
N ARG A 30 -9.53 8.33 -31.21
CA ARG A 30 -9.55 8.34 -32.69
C ARG A 30 -8.62 7.31 -33.34
N LYS A 31 -9.28 6.45 -34.13
CA LYS A 31 -8.83 5.47 -35.16
C LYS A 31 -8.17 4.16 -34.70
N ARG A 32 -8.82 3.07 -35.15
CA ARG A 32 -8.40 1.67 -35.09
C ARG A 32 -7.11 1.47 -35.86
N GLY A 33 -6.17 0.78 -35.25
CA GLY A 33 -4.99 0.16 -35.85
C GLY A 33 -4.39 -0.74 -34.78
N ALA A 34 -4.24 -2.03 -35.07
CA ALA A 34 -3.71 -2.99 -34.13
C ALA A 34 -2.27 -2.61 -33.73
N CYS A 35 -2.11 -2.11 -32.52
CA CYS A 35 -0.84 -2.04 -31.81
C CYS A 35 -1.07 -2.62 -30.42
N GLU A 36 -0.34 -3.69 -30.12
CA GLU A 36 -0.34 -4.38 -28.83
C GLU A 36 -0.22 -3.39 -27.68
N ALA A 37 -1.13 -3.52 -26.70
CA ALA A 37 -1.08 -2.80 -25.45
C ALA A 37 0.04 -3.37 -24.57
N LEU A 38 1.29 -2.98 -24.85
CA LEU A 38 2.43 -3.19 -23.96
C LEU A 38 2.37 -2.17 -22.81
N ASN A 39 1.49 -2.42 -21.84
CA ASN A 39 1.53 -1.79 -20.51
C ASN A 39 1.59 -2.90 -19.45
N ASN A 40 2.78 -3.46 -19.26
CA ASN A 40 3.10 -4.35 -18.15
C ASN A 40 3.57 -3.52 -16.94
N ALA A 41 2.65 -2.92 -16.20
CA ALA A 41 2.94 -2.32 -14.89
C ALA A 41 2.00 -2.92 -13.84
N ASN A 42 2.60 -3.60 -12.87
CA ASN A 42 2.01 -4.32 -11.74
C ASN A 42 1.24 -5.62 -12.04
N LYS A 43 1.96 -6.74 -12.09
CA LYS A 43 1.40 -8.09 -11.84
C LYS A 43 0.62 -8.20 -10.51
N GLU A 44 0.86 -7.29 -9.56
CA GLU A 44 0.09 -7.21 -8.31
C GLU A 44 -1.29 -6.55 -8.49
N SER A 45 -1.42 -5.58 -9.41
CA SER A 45 -2.71 -5.00 -9.80
C SER A 45 -3.56 -6.03 -10.56
N SER A 46 -2.94 -7.05 -11.17
CA SER A 46 -3.64 -8.15 -11.83
C SER A 46 -4.40 -9.06 -10.85
N ARG A 47 -4.15 -8.96 -9.53
CA ARG A 47 -4.91 -9.73 -8.53
C ARG A 47 -6.35 -9.21 -8.37
N PHE A 48 -6.66 -7.97 -8.77
CA PHE A 48 -8.04 -7.47 -8.89
C PHE A 48 -8.87 -8.28 -9.90
N LEU A 49 -8.23 -8.89 -10.90
CA LEU A 49 -8.88 -9.60 -12.01
C LEU A 49 -8.79 -11.13 -11.93
N LEU A 50 -8.03 -11.70 -10.99
CA LEU A 50 -7.73 -13.14 -10.95
C LEU A 50 -8.12 -13.88 -9.68
N THR A 51 -8.85 -13.27 -8.76
CA THR A 51 -9.49 -14.06 -7.69
C THR A 51 -10.81 -14.62 -8.22
N GLN A 52 -10.81 -15.90 -8.61
CA GLN A 52 -12.05 -16.62 -8.88
C GLN A 52 -12.98 -16.49 -7.66
N PRO A 53 -14.30 -16.28 -7.87
CA PRO A 53 -15.23 -16.20 -6.76
C PRO A 53 -15.26 -17.55 -6.04
N ARG A 54 -14.70 -17.61 -4.82
CA ARG A 54 -15.13 -18.65 -3.89
C ARG A 54 -16.52 -18.28 -3.42
N LEU A 55 -17.50 -18.86 -4.11
CA LEU A 55 -18.90 -18.89 -3.72
C LEU A 55 -19.03 -19.46 -2.31
N CYS A 56 -19.19 -18.60 -1.31
CA CYS A 56 -19.91 -18.98 -0.10
C CYS A 56 -21.40 -18.70 -0.34
N LYS A 57 -22.16 -19.77 -0.53
CA LYS A 57 -23.62 -19.75 -0.51
C LYS A 57 -24.07 -19.34 0.90
N SER A 58 -24.86 -18.28 1.03
CA SER A 58 -26.26 -18.34 1.47
C SER A 58 -26.83 -16.93 1.68
N ALA A 59 -28.15 -16.86 1.58
CA ALA A 59 -29.01 -15.74 1.24
C ALA A 59 -29.09 -14.60 2.26
N ALA A 60 -29.24 -13.37 1.77
CA ALA A 60 -30.52 -12.64 1.78
C ALA A 60 -30.33 -11.24 1.19
N ARG A 61 -31.35 -10.79 0.46
CA ARG A 61 -31.45 -9.47 -0.16
C ARG A 61 -31.97 -8.50 0.90
N ALA A 62 -31.17 -7.54 1.34
CA ALA A 62 -31.66 -6.39 2.13
C ALA A 62 -30.71 -5.19 1.97
N SER A 63 -31.33 -4.02 1.90
CA SER A 63 -30.79 -2.70 1.57
C SER A 63 -29.69 -2.20 2.51
N LEU A 64 -28.79 -1.36 1.97
CA LEU A 64 -27.76 -0.61 2.71
C LEU A 64 -28.36 0.24 3.85
N PRO A 65 -27.88 0.14 5.10
CA PRO A 65 -28.03 1.20 6.08
C PRO A 65 -26.90 2.25 5.95
N PRO A 66 -27.09 3.49 6.42
CA PRO A 66 -26.01 4.48 6.53
C PRO A 66 -24.96 4.00 7.54
N ALA A 67 -23.73 4.51 7.42
CA ALA A 67 -22.61 4.18 8.29
C ALA A 67 -22.96 4.38 9.78
N GLU A 68 -23.32 3.28 10.46
CA GLU A 68 -23.38 3.24 11.92
C GLU A 68 -21.95 3.23 12.47
N ARG A 69 -21.70 4.14 13.41
CA ARG A 69 -20.55 4.05 14.29
C ARG A 69 -20.69 2.77 15.10
N VAL A 70 -19.76 1.84 14.93
CA VAL A 70 -19.67 0.65 15.79
C VAL A 70 -19.08 1.10 17.12
N ASP A 71 -19.93 1.26 18.14
CA ASP A 71 -19.50 1.44 19.52
C ASP A 71 -18.91 0.14 20.10
N ALA A 72 -17.95 0.34 21.00
CA ALA A 72 -17.04 -0.65 21.57
C ALA A 72 -17.70 -1.85 22.26
N GLY A 73 -17.16 -3.05 22.04
CA GLY A 73 -17.55 -4.22 22.81
C GLY A 73 -17.04 -5.58 22.33
N THR A 74 -15.77 -5.73 21.95
CA THR A 74 -15.02 -7.01 21.96
C THR A 74 -13.53 -6.65 21.90
N GLY A 75 -12.67 -7.33 22.68
CA GLY A 75 -11.28 -6.95 22.98
C GLY A 75 -10.26 -6.99 21.82
N ASP A 76 -10.67 -6.61 20.61
CA ASP A 76 -9.78 -6.46 19.47
C ASP A 76 -9.25 -5.01 19.41
N PRO A 77 -7.94 -4.82 19.16
CA PRO A 77 -7.35 -3.49 19.03
C PRO A 77 -7.99 -2.73 17.84
N PRO A 78 -8.15 -1.40 17.91
CA PRO A 78 -8.78 -0.66 16.82
C PRO A 78 -7.97 -0.82 15.53
N LEU A 79 -8.57 -1.44 14.52
CA LEU A 79 -7.92 -1.61 13.23
C LEU A 79 -8.03 -0.33 12.41
N THR A 80 -6.98 -0.04 11.65
CA THR A 80 -6.99 1.01 10.64
C THR A 80 -7.36 0.39 9.30
N HIS A 81 -8.47 0.82 8.72
CA HIS A 81 -8.99 0.34 7.45
C HIS A 81 -8.53 1.26 6.31
N VAL A 82 -7.95 0.69 5.26
CA VAL A 82 -7.48 1.39 4.07
C VAL A 82 -8.31 0.95 2.87
N THR A 83 -9.13 1.87 2.34
CA THR A 83 -9.94 1.65 1.14
C THR A 83 -9.14 1.97 -0.11
N LEU A 84 -9.02 0.98 -0.99
CA LEU A 84 -8.31 1.07 -2.26
C LEU A 84 -9.31 1.00 -3.40
N VAL A 85 -9.28 1.99 -4.28
CA VAL A 85 -10.14 2.08 -5.45
C VAL A 85 -9.32 1.97 -6.73
N TRP A 86 -9.73 1.05 -7.61
CA TRP A 86 -9.18 0.87 -8.93
C TRP A 86 -10.23 1.12 -10.01
N ARG A 87 -10.00 2.16 -10.80
CA ARG A 87 -10.74 2.58 -11.98
C ARG A 87 -9.72 2.92 -13.06
N GLY A 88 -9.41 1.94 -13.91
CA GLY A 88 -8.36 2.06 -14.91
C GLY A 88 -8.43 3.38 -15.69
N GLY A 89 -7.32 4.11 -15.71
CA GLY A 89 -7.18 5.38 -16.41
C GLY A 89 -7.82 6.61 -15.75
N VAL A 90 -8.52 6.44 -14.61
CA VAL A 90 -9.17 7.55 -13.88
C VAL A 90 -8.66 7.68 -12.45
N GLN A 91 -8.71 6.60 -11.68
CA GLN A 91 -8.26 6.58 -10.28
C GLN A 91 -7.68 5.21 -9.98
N GLU A 92 -6.45 5.18 -9.53
CA GLU A 92 -5.73 3.96 -9.20
C GLU A 92 -5.07 4.14 -7.84
N ASP A 93 -5.65 3.51 -6.84
CA ASP A 93 -5.09 3.43 -5.50
C ASP A 93 -4.57 2.00 -5.26
N TRP A 94 -3.33 1.90 -4.80
CA TRP A 94 -2.72 0.63 -4.44
C TRP A 94 -1.71 0.83 -3.32
N LEU A 95 -1.26 -0.28 -2.74
CA LEU A 95 -0.22 -0.26 -1.72
C LEU A 95 1.12 -0.68 -2.31
N ARG A 96 2.18 0.06 -1.99
CA ARG A 96 3.56 -0.30 -2.34
C ARG A 96 4.13 -1.33 -1.37
N PHE A 97 3.71 -1.27 -0.11
CA PHE A 97 4.00 -2.27 0.91
C PHE A 97 2.99 -2.12 2.07
N GLY A 98 2.84 -3.20 2.83
CA GLY A 98 1.97 -3.29 4.00
C GLY A 98 1.80 -4.76 4.40
N LYS A 99 1.54 -5.00 5.69
CA LYS A 99 1.21 -6.34 6.22
C LYS A 99 -0.22 -6.33 6.76
N PRO A 100 -1.25 -6.36 5.91
CA PRO A 100 -2.63 -6.33 6.36
C PRO A 100 -2.95 -7.55 7.24
N VAL A 101 -3.71 -7.32 8.31
CA VAL A 101 -4.26 -8.38 9.17
C VAL A 101 -5.57 -8.93 8.62
N GLU A 102 -6.30 -8.12 7.84
CA GLU A 102 -7.54 -8.52 7.19
C GLU A 102 -7.61 -7.89 5.79
N GLU A 103 -8.18 -8.61 4.82
CA GLU A 103 -8.54 -8.08 3.50
C GLU A 103 -10.02 -8.37 3.24
N ARG A 104 -10.77 -7.33 2.84
CA ARG A 104 -12.17 -7.41 2.49
C ARG A 104 -12.39 -6.80 1.10
N ILE A 105 -12.86 -7.60 0.15
CA ILE A 105 -13.22 -7.13 -1.19
C ILE A 105 -14.69 -6.70 -1.17
N LEU A 106 -14.97 -5.43 -1.47
CA LEU A 106 -16.33 -4.91 -1.52
C LEU A 106 -16.96 -5.11 -2.90
N ASP A 107 -16.22 -4.75 -3.95
CA ASP A 107 -16.65 -4.93 -5.33
C ASP A 107 -15.43 -5.17 -6.25
N ARG A 108 -15.65 -5.23 -7.57
CA ARG A 108 -14.58 -5.46 -8.56
C ARG A 108 -13.55 -4.33 -8.67
N ARG A 109 -13.78 -3.20 -8.01
CA ARG A 109 -13.01 -1.96 -8.11
C ARG A 109 -12.57 -1.44 -6.75
N THR A 110 -13.06 -2.00 -5.66
CA THR A 110 -12.91 -1.48 -4.31
C THR A 110 -12.61 -2.62 -3.36
N ARG A 111 -11.49 -2.49 -2.64
CA ARG A 111 -11.10 -3.40 -1.56
C ARG A 111 -10.68 -2.61 -0.34
N ILE A 112 -10.82 -3.22 0.83
CA ILE A 112 -10.40 -2.69 2.11
C ILE A 112 -9.30 -3.61 2.65
N GLU A 113 -8.20 -3.02 3.06
CA GLU A 113 -7.15 -3.70 3.81
C GLU A 113 -7.09 -3.12 5.23
N SER A 114 -7.17 -3.99 6.25
CA SER A 114 -7.13 -3.59 7.65
C SER A 114 -5.75 -3.81 8.25
N TYR A 115 -5.30 -2.88 9.09
CA TYR A 115 -3.98 -2.85 9.70
C TYR A 115 -4.10 -2.73 11.22
N ALA A 116 -3.31 -3.52 11.95
CA ALA A 116 -3.22 -3.43 13.39
C ALA A 116 -2.47 -2.16 13.83
N PRO A 117 -2.75 -1.59 15.00
CA PRO A 117 -2.03 -0.43 15.53
C PRO A 117 -0.51 -0.61 15.49
N GLY A 118 0.20 0.44 15.07
CA GLY A 118 1.65 0.43 14.96
C GLY A 118 2.20 -0.15 13.65
N GLN A 119 1.39 -0.85 12.84
CA GLN A 119 1.82 -1.31 11.52
C GLN A 119 2.02 -0.15 10.55
N VAL A 120 3.05 -0.23 9.72
CA VAL A 120 3.37 0.77 8.70
C VAL A 120 2.95 0.24 7.33
N PHE A 121 2.28 1.08 6.56
CA PHE A 121 1.86 0.78 5.18
C PHE A 121 2.12 1.97 4.27
N ALA A 122 2.18 1.71 2.97
CA ALA A 122 2.53 2.70 1.97
C ALA A 122 1.49 2.76 0.86
N LEU A 123 0.68 3.82 0.87
CA LEU A 123 -0.42 4.08 -0.04
C LEU A 123 0.02 4.95 -1.22
N VAL A 124 -0.17 4.44 -2.42
CA VAL A 124 -0.03 5.16 -3.68
C VAL A 124 -1.41 5.54 -4.19
N ARG A 125 -1.57 6.79 -4.61
CA ARG A 125 -2.82 7.35 -5.13
C ARG A 125 -2.54 8.08 -6.41
N TRP A 126 -3.00 7.49 -7.50
CA TRP A 126 -2.91 8.07 -8.81
C TRP A 126 -4.31 8.42 -9.31
N ALA A 127 -4.45 9.57 -9.96
CA ALA A 127 -5.67 9.94 -10.66
C ALA A 127 -5.35 10.77 -11.89
N SER A 128 -6.11 10.54 -12.96
CA SER A 128 -6.04 11.27 -14.22
C SER A 128 -7.45 11.61 -14.69
N ASN A 129 -7.57 12.69 -15.45
CA ASN A 129 -8.76 12.99 -16.25
C ASN A 129 -8.38 13.03 -17.73
N ASP A 130 -9.33 13.47 -18.55
CA ASP A 130 -9.16 13.68 -19.99
C ASP A 130 -8.08 14.72 -20.34
N TYR A 131 -7.62 15.51 -19.37
CA TYR A 131 -6.60 16.55 -19.53
C TYR A 131 -5.23 16.15 -18.97
N GLY A 132 -5.09 14.92 -18.46
CA GLY A 132 -3.85 14.37 -17.92
C GLY A 132 -3.89 14.08 -16.42
N THR A 133 -2.71 13.81 -15.84
CA THR A 133 -2.57 13.43 -14.43
C THR A 133 -3.02 14.55 -13.50
N ILE A 134 -4.12 14.33 -12.77
CA ILE A 134 -4.62 15.24 -11.73
C ILE A 134 -3.84 15.03 -10.43
N ARG A 135 -3.48 13.78 -10.14
CA ARG A 135 -2.89 13.39 -8.86
C ARG A 135 -1.87 12.28 -9.04
N SER A 136 -0.67 12.53 -8.55
CA SER A 136 0.33 11.50 -8.25
C SER A 136 0.77 11.72 -6.82
N ALA A 137 0.29 10.90 -5.88
CA ALA A 137 0.60 11.03 -4.47
C ALA A 137 1.05 9.70 -3.89
N PHE A 138 2.06 9.77 -3.04
CA PHE A 138 2.56 8.62 -2.28
C PHE A 138 2.62 8.99 -0.81
N ALA A 139 2.14 8.10 0.03
CA ALA A 139 2.08 8.29 1.47
C ALA A 139 2.55 7.04 2.19
N ILE A 140 3.41 7.21 3.20
CA ILE A 140 3.72 6.18 4.18
C ILE A 140 3.08 6.60 5.48
N ALA A 141 2.26 5.71 6.04
CA ALA A 141 1.49 5.97 7.23
C ALA A 141 1.60 4.80 8.20
N ARG A 142 1.44 5.11 9.49
CA ARG A 142 1.35 4.13 10.57
C ARG A 142 -0.09 4.03 11.05
N ALA A 143 -0.63 2.83 11.09
CA ALA A 143 -1.92 2.55 11.72
C ALA A 143 -1.89 3.02 13.18
N VAL A 144 -2.93 3.74 13.58
CA VAL A 144 -2.99 4.40 14.90
C VAL A 144 -3.73 3.54 15.90
N GLY A 145 -3.20 3.48 17.12
CA GLY A 145 -3.92 2.92 18.26
C GLY A 145 -4.81 3.96 18.95
N ILE A 146 -5.51 3.55 20.00
CA ILE A 146 -6.25 4.48 20.87
C ILE A 146 -5.26 5.49 21.46
N GLY A 147 -5.55 6.79 21.33
CA GLY A 147 -4.74 7.87 21.89
C GLY A 147 -3.53 8.30 21.05
N ASP A 148 -3.26 7.63 19.92
CA ASP A 148 -2.22 8.07 18.99
C ASP A 148 -2.65 9.33 18.20
N PRO A 149 -1.69 10.18 17.78
CA PRO A 149 -2.00 11.30 16.88
C PRO A 149 -2.47 10.77 15.53
N LEU A 150 -3.72 11.08 15.17
CA LEU A 150 -4.34 10.67 13.93
C LEU A 150 -4.38 11.82 12.91
N THR A 151 -4.16 11.48 11.64
CA THR A 151 -4.48 12.33 10.50
C THR A 151 -5.52 11.61 9.68
N THR A 152 -6.63 12.28 9.39
CA THR A 152 -7.70 11.72 8.57
C THR A 152 -7.30 11.76 7.09
N LEU A 153 -7.55 10.66 6.39
CA LEU A 153 -7.49 10.60 4.94
C LEU A 153 -8.80 10.01 4.44
N PRO A 154 -9.35 10.44 3.30
CA PRO A 154 -10.63 9.93 2.81
C PRO A 154 -10.69 8.41 2.62
N GLN A 155 -9.53 7.77 2.44
CA GLN A 155 -9.39 6.33 2.22
C GLN A 155 -8.94 5.59 3.48
N VAL A 156 -8.68 6.28 4.59
CA VAL A 156 -8.13 5.68 5.81
C VAL A 156 -9.02 6.02 6.99
N ASP A 157 -9.61 4.99 7.58
CA ASP A 157 -10.55 5.08 8.69
C ASP A 157 -10.02 4.28 9.89
N PRO A 158 -9.97 4.82 11.12
CA PRO A 158 -10.34 6.18 11.54
C PRO A 158 -9.34 7.27 11.09
N GLY A 159 -8.18 6.86 10.59
CA GLY A 159 -7.08 7.72 10.18
C GLY A 159 -5.75 7.00 10.34
N ALA A 160 -4.65 7.70 10.10
CA ALA A 160 -3.32 7.15 10.34
C ALA A 160 -2.33 8.25 10.70
N GLN A 161 -1.23 7.88 11.34
CA GLN A 161 -0.12 8.78 11.59
C GLN A 161 0.71 8.89 10.31
N MET A 162 0.71 10.06 9.68
CA MET A 162 1.48 10.28 8.45
C MET A 162 2.97 10.37 8.78
N LEU A 163 3.77 9.50 8.16
CA LEU A 163 5.22 9.50 8.30
C LEU A 163 5.90 10.18 7.11
N LEU A 164 5.35 9.98 5.92
CA LEU A 164 5.81 10.61 4.70
C LEU A 164 4.61 10.89 3.80
N THR A 165 4.55 12.08 3.22
CA THR A 165 3.65 12.39 2.10
C THR A 165 4.41 13.12 1.03
N VAL A 166 4.35 12.62 -0.20
CA VAL A 166 4.91 13.29 -1.38
C VAL A 166 3.84 13.37 -2.47
N LYS A 167 3.90 14.47 -3.22
CA LYS A 167 3.04 14.74 -4.36
C LYS A 167 3.92 15.02 -5.58
N GLY A 168 3.44 14.65 -6.76
CA GLY A 168 4.15 14.76 -8.02
C GLY A 168 5.05 13.56 -8.30
N TRP A 169 4.99 13.08 -9.54
CA TRP A 169 5.72 11.88 -9.98
C TRP A 169 7.23 11.92 -9.71
N PRO A 170 7.97 13.03 -9.90
CA PRO A 170 9.40 13.07 -9.59
C PRO A 170 9.73 12.70 -8.14
N LYS A 171 8.95 13.21 -7.17
CA LYS A 171 9.15 12.90 -5.75
C LYS A 171 8.69 11.49 -5.40
N VAL A 172 7.61 11.01 -6.02
CA VAL A 172 7.14 9.62 -5.88
C VAL A 172 8.22 8.64 -6.34
N ARG A 173 8.83 8.87 -7.52
CA ARG A 173 9.93 8.04 -8.01
C ARG A 173 11.15 8.04 -7.08
N GLN A 174 11.51 9.19 -6.54
CA GLN A 174 12.59 9.27 -5.55
C GLN A 174 12.26 8.46 -4.29
N ALA A 175 11.01 8.50 -3.81
CA ALA A 175 10.57 7.69 -2.69
C ALA A 175 10.61 6.19 -3.00
N PHE A 176 10.18 5.77 -4.20
CA PHE A 176 10.27 4.38 -4.65
C PHE A 176 11.72 3.90 -4.72
N ALA A 177 12.62 4.69 -5.30
CA ALA A 177 14.04 4.34 -5.37
C ALA A 177 14.66 4.13 -3.97
N LEU A 178 14.23 4.90 -2.97
CA LEU A 178 14.67 4.69 -1.58
C LEU A 178 14.15 3.38 -0.99
N ILE A 179 12.91 3.01 -1.30
CA ILE A 179 12.31 1.74 -0.86
C ILE A 179 13.02 0.58 -1.53
N ASP A 180 13.23 0.66 -2.84
CA ASP A 180 13.93 -0.38 -3.61
C ASP A 180 15.36 -0.58 -3.08
N ALA A 181 16.06 0.51 -2.74
CA ALA A 181 17.37 0.43 -2.12
C ALA A 181 17.33 -0.27 -0.75
N MET A 182 16.28 -0.08 0.07
CA MET A 182 16.13 -0.80 1.34
C MET A 182 15.87 -2.29 1.12
N GLU A 183 14.99 -2.63 0.17
CA GLU A 183 14.65 -4.00 -0.18
C GLU A 183 15.87 -4.76 -0.73
N GLU A 184 16.75 -4.10 -1.50
CA GLU A 184 18.02 -4.66 -1.98
C GLU A 184 18.97 -5.03 -0.82
N HIS A 185 18.93 -4.30 0.29
CA HIS A 185 19.66 -4.62 1.51
C HIS A 185 18.93 -5.67 2.38
N GLY A 186 17.81 -6.23 1.92
CA GLY A 186 16.98 -7.20 2.65
C GLY A 186 16.24 -6.58 3.84
N ILE A 187 16.06 -5.26 3.85
CA ILE A 187 15.34 -4.54 4.88
C ILE A 187 13.88 -4.44 4.46
N ASP A 188 12.98 -4.94 5.31
CA ASP A 188 11.54 -4.77 5.09
C ASP A 188 11.15 -3.31 5.38
N PRO A 189 10.56 -2.58 4.40
CA PRO A 189 10.10 -1.21 4.59
C PRO A 189 9.09 -1.04 5.74
N CYS A 190 8.31 -2.09 6.05
CA CYS A 190 7.36 -2.10 7.16
C CYS A 190 8.05 -2.04 8.53
N ASP A 191 9.30 -2.51 8.62
CA ASP A 191 10.08 -2.59 9.86
C ASP A 191 11.11 -1.44 9.99
N VAL A 192 11.12 -0.50 9.05
CA VAL A 192 11.95 0.71 9.08
C VAL A 192 11.47 1.65 10.19
N ALA A 193 12.42 2.32 10.85
CA ALA A 193 12.11 3.27 11.91
C ALA A 193 11.17 4.39 11.41
N PRO A 194 10.04 4.68 12.08
CA PRO A 194 9.13 5.75 11.68
C PRO A 194 9.80 7.12 11.52
N ASP A 195 10.80 7.42 12.36
CA ASP A 195 11.56 8.67 12.28
C ASP A 195 12.43 8.77 11.03
N HIS A 196 12.84 7.63 10.45
CA HIS A 196 13.54 7.65 9.18
C HIS A 196 12.61 8.14 8.06
N TRP A 197 11.36 7.67 8.02
CA TRP A 197 10.38 8.14 7.05
C TRP A 197 10.09 9.64 7.18
N ARG A 198 9.99 10.16 8.41
CA ARG A 198 9.88 11.61 8.66
C ARG A 198 11.10 12.38 8.16
N HIS A 199 12.31 11.85 8.39
CA HIS A 199 13.54 12.45 7.87
C HIS A 199 13.54 12.49 6.34
N VAL A 200 13.13 11.40 5.68
CA VAL A 200 13.00 11.34 4.22
C VAL A 200 11.96 12.37 3.74
N HIS A 201 10.81 12.46 4.39
CA HIS A 201 9.79 13.45 4.06
C HIS A 201 10.36 14.88 4.09
N ASN A 202 11.03 15.27 5.18
CA ASN A 202 11.61 16.59 5.33
C ASN A 202 12.66 16.89 4.25
N ARG A 203 13.50 15.90 3.89
CA ARG A 203 14.49 16.02 2.82
C ARG A 203 13.84 16.25 1.45
N LEU A 204 12.86 15.42 1.09
CA LEU A 204 12.15 15.51 -0.19
C LEU A 204 11.28 16.78 -0.28
N ALA A 205 10.75 17.24 0.85
CA ALA A 205 10.05 18.52 0.92
C ALA A 205 10.99 19.69 0.60
N ALA A 206 12.21 19.67 1.16
CA ALA A 206 13.25 20.66 0.93
C ALA A 206 14.05 20.48 -0.38
N GLY A 207 13.69 19.52 -1.24
CA GLY A 207 14.41 19.25 -2.49
C GLY A 207 15.83 18.67 -2.30
N MET A 208 16.15 18.20 -1.09
CA MET A 208 17.45 17.61 -0.77
C MET A 208 17.44 16.09 -0.98
N GLN A 209 18.61 15.52 -1.24
CA GLN A 209 18.78 14.07 -1.32
C GLN A 209 18.51 13.42 0.05
N ALA A 210 17.62 12.44 0.08
CA ALA A 210 17.36 11.64 1.27
C ALA A 210 18.58 10.80 1.65
N ARG A 211 18.81 10.62 2.96
CA ARG A 211 19.89 9.75 3.45
C ARG A 211 19.51 8.30 3.23
N SER A 212 20.48 7.48 2.84
CA SER A 212 20.32 6.02 2.80
C SER A 212 20.05 5.46 4.19
N TYR A 213 19.30 4.36 4.26
CA TYR A 213 19.03 3.64 5.49
C TYR A 213 19.95 2.43 5.57
N SER A 214 20.91 2.46 6.50
CA SER A 214 21.91 1.40 6.61
C SER A 214 21.39 0.19 7.40
N PRO A 215 21.84 -1.04 7.10
CA PRO A 215 21.52 -2.22 7.88
C PRO A 215 21.97 -2.14 9.35
N ALA A 216 23.04 -1.39 9.64
CA ALA A 216 23.47 -1.13 11.02
C ALA A 216 22.41 -0.34 11.79
N ARG A 217 21.91 0.77 11.20
CA ARG A 217 20.83 1.57 11.79
C ARG A 217 19.56 0.76 11.97
N HIS A 218 19.23 -0.11 11.01
CA HIS A 218 18.08 -1.01 11.12
C HIS A 218 18.19 -1.95 12.33
N ARG A 219 19.35 -2.58 12.54
CA ARG A 219 19.59 -3.46 13.70
C ARG A 219 19.46 -2.72 15.03
N ASP A 220 19.97 -1.50 15.11
CA ASP A 220 19.89 -0.71 16.34
C ASP A 220 18.45 -0.25 16.62
N TRP A 221 17.70 0.09 15.58
CA TRP A 221 16.26 0.35 15.70
C TRP A 221 15.50 -0.88 16.21
N LEU A 222 15.73 -2.07 15.62
CA LEU A 222 15.05 -3.29 16.07
C LEU A 222 15.37 -3.63 17.52
N ARG A 223 16.60 -3.38 17.97
CA ARG A 223 16.98 -3.54 19.39
C ARG A 223 16.20 -2.58 20.29
N ARG A 224 16.09 -1.31 19.93
CA ARG A 224 15.29 -0.32 20.69
C ARG A 224 13.81 -0.66 20.71
N ARG A 225 13.26 -1.13 19.58
CA ARG A 225 11.84 -1.51 19.49
C ARG A 225 11.49 -2.63 20.47
N LYS A 226 12.37 -3.61 20.64
CA LYS A 226 12.20 -4.71 21.61
C LYS A 226 12.22 -4.26 23.07
N LEU A 227 12.80 -3.09 23.38
CA LEU A 227 12.80 -2.53 24.73
C LEU A 227 11.52 -1.76 25.05
N HIS A 228 10.76 -1.36 24.02
CA HIS A 228 9.53 -0.59 24.16
C HIS A 228 8.26 -1.43 23.91
N SER A 229 8.40 -2.72 23.62
CA SER A 229 7.31 -3.70 23.50
C SER A 229 7.18 -4.52 24.76
#